data_AF-A0A2E5VZN2-F1
#
_entry.id   AF-A0A2E5VZN2-F1
#
_cell.length_a   1.000
_cell.length_b   1.000
_cell.length_c   1.000
_cell.angle_alpha   90.00
_cell.angle_beta   90.00
_cell.angle_gamma   90.00
#
_symmetry.space_group_name_H-M   'P 1'
#
loop_
_entity.id
_entity.type
_entity.pdbx_description
1 polymer ?
#
loop_
_entity_poly.entity_id
_entity_poly.type
_entity_poly.pdbx_seq_one_letter_code
_entity_poly.pdbx_strand_id
1 'polypeptide(L)'
;MPPRKNYNGKANDKGLTASYFIKRNNLVKHAVAPDGSCWISVILATLGMYKTKVKRGGGLNIKATPDEQILANDIRQHLVPKFGAAIADSPVYVNGELEKLGAYGGDEHWQVLAPLFNLFVILWDPREYGIHMNTQRHKFICVFPDGKLKLKDALEIQNAIKANKMTDDPATVVHAAWSNTIPDHFDVYLIRKA
;
A
#
# COMPACT_ATOMS: atom_id res chain seq x y z
N MET A 1 17.37 7.10 17.31
CA MET A 1 17.74 6.55 15.98
C MET A 1 19.25 6.32 15.95
N PRO A 2 19.77 5.13 15.59
CA PRO A 2 21.20 4.94 15.40
C PRO A 2 21.67 5.47 14.01
N PRO A 3 22.96 5.85 13.86
CA PRO A 3 23.46 6.53 12.66
C PRO A 3 23.73 5.55 11.50
N ARG A 4 23.45 6.00 10.27
CA ARG A 4 23.56 5.21 9.03
C ARG A 4 25.02 5.18 8.54
N LYS A 5 25.62 3.99 8.42
CA LYS A 5 26.90 3.78 7.73
C LYS A 5 26.77 4.14 6.24
N ASN A 6 27.70 4.96 5.74
CA ASN A 6 27.85 5.27 4.32
C ASN A 6 28.58 4.13 3.62
N TYR A 7 27.95 3.57 2.58
CA TYR A 7 28.52 2.49 1.77
C TYR A 7 28.79 3.04 0.36
N ASN A 8 30.05 2.99 -0.08
CA ASN A 8 30.53 3.46 -1.39
C ASN A 8 30.43 2.35 -2.45
N GLY A 9 29.22 2.04 -2.91
CA GLY A 9 28.99 1.14 -4.05
C GLY A 9 28.90 1.91 -5.38
N LYS A 10 29.67 1.51 -6.40
CA LYS A 10 29.63 2.09 -7.76
C LYS A 10 28.31 1.76 -8.47
N ALA A 11 27.76 2.76 -9.14
CA ALA A 11 26.49 2.76 -9.87
C ALA A 11 26.60 2.07 -11.26
N ASN A 12 25.89 0.95 -11.42
CA ASN A 12 25.51 0.40 -12.73
C ASN A 12 23.96 0.39 -12.80
N ASP A 13 23.36 1.54 -13.15
CA ASP A 13 21.92 1.85 -13.01
C ASP A 13 20.99 1.24 -14.09
N LYS A 14 20.66 -0.05 -13.99
CA LYS A 14 19.48 -0.62 -14.69
C LYS A 14 18.47 -1.24 -13.72
N GLY A 15 18.37 -0.72 -12.49
CA GLY A 15 17.38 -1.15 -11.52
C GLY A 15 15.96 -0.84 -12.00
N LEU A 16 15.09 -1.86 -12.02
CA LEU A 16 13.67 -1.70 -12.37
C LEU A 16 12.92 -1.03 -11.20
N THR A 17 12.00 -0.14 -11.54
CA THR A 17 11.44 0.86 -10.61
C THR A 17 9.95 0.61 -10.37
N ALA A 18 9.32 1.31 -9.42
CA ALA A 18 7.85 1.32 -9.35
C ALA A 18 7.21 1.78 -10.69
N SER A 19 7.86 2.70 -11.41
CA SER A 19 7.42 3.13 -12.75
C SER A 19 7.38 1.98 -13.76
N TYR A 20 8.21 0.95 -13.60
CA TYR A 20 8.14 -0.24 -14.43
C TYR A 20 6.81 -0.96 -14.25
N PHE A 21 6.44 -1.30 -13.01
CA PHE A 21 5.16 -1.97 -12.72
C PHE A 21 3.97 -1.11 -13.11
N ILE A 22 4.03 0.20 -12.85
CA ILE A 22 2.99 1.16 -13.23
C ILE A 22 2.77 1.15 -14.75
N LYS A 23 3.83 1.23 -15.55
CA LYS A 23 3.72 1.22 -17.02
C LYS A 23 3.29 -0.14 -17.55
N ARG A 24 3.92 -1.22 -17.07
CA ARG A 24 3.67 -2.59 -17.53
C ARG A 24 2.22 -3.02 -17.30
N ASN A 25 1.70 -2.74 -16.10
CA ASN A 25 0.35 -3.17 -15.70
C ASN A 25 -0.70 -2.06 -15.96
N ASN A 26 -0.32 -0.99 -16.68
CA ASN A 26 -1.19 0.16 -16.96
C ASN A 26 -1.90 0.70 -15.69
N LEU A 27 -1.14 0.82 -14.60
CA LEU A 27 -1.67 1.25 -13.32
C LEU A 27 -1.86 2.77 -13.28
N VAL A 28 -2.95 3.19 -12.67
CA VAL A 28 -3.26 4.59 -12.40
C VAL A 28 -3.37 4.76 -10.89
N LYS A 29 -2.90 5.90 -10.39
CA LYS A 29 -3.00 6.23 -8.97
C LYS A 29 -4.42 6.69 -8.62
N HIS A 30 -4.94 6.11 -7.55
CA HIS A 30 -6.23 6.39 -6.96
C HIS A 30 -6.05 6.77 -5.50
N ALA A 31 -6.72 7.85 -5.08
CA ALA A 31 -6.74 8.25 -3.68
C ALA A 31 -7.86 7.50 -2.95
N VAL A 32 -7.55 7.06 -1.73
CA VAL A 32 -8.53 6.55 -0.74
C VAL A 32 -8.78 7.61 0.33
N ALA A 33 -9.91 7.52 1.04
CA ALA A 33 -10.27 8.47 2.09
C ALA A 33 -9.21 8.48 3.21
N PRO A 34 -8.77 9.66 3.67
CA PRO A 34 -7.86 9.80 4.80
C PRO A 34 -8.63 9.71 6.11
N ASP A 35 -9.30 8.59 6.36
CA ASP A 35 -10.04 8.27 7.58
C ASP A 35 -9.26 7.26 8.47
N GLY A 36 -7.94 7.18 8.23
CA GLY A 36 -6.97 6.23 8.80
C GLY A 36 -7.32 4.75 8.68
N SER A 37 -8.30 4.41 7.84
CA SER A 37 -8.51 3.05 7.35
C SER A 37 -7.88 2.85 5.97
N CYS A 38 -7.00 3.76 5.53
CA CYS A 38 -6.39 3.76 4.19
C CYS A 38 -5.71 2.43 3.84
N TRP A 39 -5.05 1.78 4.79
CA TRP A 39 -4.42 0.46 4.63
C TRP A 39 -5.42 -0.69 4.39
N ILE A 40 -6.68 -0.55 4.83
CA ILE A 40 -7.78 -1.45 4.48
C ILE A 40 -8.40 -1.01 3.15
N SER A 41 -8.63 0.29 2.98
CA SER A 41 -9.26 0.85 1.78
C SER A 41 -8.47 0.54 0.50
N VAL A 42 -7.14 0.43 0.56
CA VAL A 42 -6.34 -0.02 -0.60
C VAL A 42 -6.62 -1.47 -0.99
N ILE A 43 -6.86 -2.36 -0.01
CA ILE A 43 -7.25 -3.75 -0.25
C ILE A 43 -8.66 -3.79 -0.86
N LEU A 44 -9.62 -3.13 -0.20
CA LEU A 44 -11.01 -3.09 -0.66
C LEU A 44 -11.13 -2.49 -2.06
N ALA A 45 -10.33 -1.48 -2.38
CA ALA A 45 -10.28 -0.88 -3.71
C ALA A 45 -9.76 -1.86 -4.77
N THR A 46 -8.71 -2.64 -4.44
CA THR A 46 -8.17 -3.69 -5.32
C THR A 46 -9.22 -4.76 -5.58
N LEU A 47 -9.98 -5.14 -4.55
CA LEU A 47 -11.09 -6.10 -4.63
C LEU A 47 -12.37 -5.53 -5.28
N GLY A 48 -12.39 -4.25 -5.67
CA GLY A 48 -13.56 -3.60 -6.26
C GLY A 48 -14.70 -3.29 -5.29
N MET A 49 -14.45 -3.36 -3.98
CA MET A 49 -15.41 -3.10 -2.90
C MET A 49 -15.36 -1.65 -2.38
N TYR A 50 -14.44 -0.83 -2.88
CA TYR A 50 -14.25 0.56 -2.47
C TYR A 50 -14.21 1.51 -3.68
N LYS A 51 -15.00 2.59 -3.65
CA LYS A 51 -15.05 3.60 -4.70
C LYS A 51 -13.91 4.60 -4.53
N THR A 52 -12.85 4.38 -5.28
CA THR A 52 -11.72 5.31 -5.30
C THR A 52 -11.91 6.46 -6.29
N LYS A 53 -11.18 7.57 -6.09
CA LYS A 53 -11.13 8.67 -7.07
C LYS A 53 -9.74 8.80 -7.69
N VAL A 54 -9.70 8.97 -9.01
CA VAL A 54 -8.46 9.30 -9.73
C VAL A 54 -8.05 10.72 -9.33
N LYS A 55 -6.79 10.88 -8.92
CA LYS A 55 -6.27 12.19 -8.50
C LYS A 55 -5.81 13.02 -9.70
N ARG A 56 -6.44 14.18 -9.92
CA ARG A 56 -6.01 15.20 -10.90
C ARG A 56 -5.93 16.59 -10.25
N GLY A 57 -4.88 16.82 -9.43
CA GLY A 57 -4.65 18.12 -8.77
C GLY A 57 -5.70 18.50 -7.72
N GLY A 58 -5.32 19.32 -6.73
CA GLY A 58 -6.23 19.86 -5.71
C GLY A 58 -6.43 18.98 -4.45
N GLY A 59 -6.80 19.63 -3.35
CA GLY A 59 -7.03 19.03 -2.02
C GLY A 59 -8.17 18.01 -2.03
N LEU A 60 -7.98 16.93 -1.27
CA LEU A 60 -8.86 15.76 -1.29
C LEU A 60 -10.00 15.90 -0.28
N ASN A 61 -11.21 16.21 -0.76
CA ASN A 61 -12.46 15.95 -0.04
C ASN A 61 -13.00 14.56 -0.45
N ILE A 62 -12.27 13.50 -0.10
CA ILE A 62 -12.77 12.11 -0.25
C ILE A 62 -13.29 11.67 1.11
N LYS A 63 -14.57 11.32 1.16
CA LYS A 63 -15.20 10.71 2.32
C LYS A 63 -15.56 9.27 1.97
N ALA A 64 -15.25 8.34 2.86
CA ALA A 64 -15.76 6.98 2.76
C ALA A 64 -17.29 7.00 2.89
N THR A 65 -17.95 6.17 2.09
CA THR A 65 -19.38 5.88 2.21
C THR A 65 -19.66 5.08 3.49
N PRO A 66 -20.91 5.05 3.97
CA PRO A 66 -21.27 4.23 5.12
C PRO A 66 -20.88 2.75 4.97
N ASP A 67 -21.10 2.16 3.79
CA ASP A 67 -20.76 0.76 3.52
C ASP A 67 -19.24 0.50 3.61
N GLU A 68 -18.43 1.43 3.10
CA GLU A 68 -16.97 1.35 3.18
C GLU A 68 -16.49 1.45 4.64
N GLN A 69 -17.13 2.27 5.46
CA GLN A 69 -16.83 2.38 6.89
C GLN A 69 -17.23 1.11 7.65
N ILE A 70 -18.39 0.52 7.34
CA ILE A 70 -18.83 -0.75 7.93
C ILE A 70 -17.82 -1.85 7.62
N LEU A 71 -17.44 -2.01 6.34
CA LEU A 71 -16.44 -3.02 5.94
C LEU A 71 -15.08 -2.80 6.61
N ALA A 72 -14.61 -1.55 6.70
CA ALA A 72 -13.37 -1.24 7.38
C ALA A 72 -13.44 -1.59 8.88
N ASN A 73 -14.57 -1.30 9.53
CA ASN A 73 -14.78 -1.64 10.93
C ASN A 73 -14.86 -3.16 11.14
N ASP A 74 -15.57 -3.89 10.28
CA ASP A 74 -15.66 -5.36 10.36
C ASP A 74 -14.27 -6.01 10.24
N ILE A 75 -13.45 -5.52 9.30
CA ILE A 75 -12.06 -5.97 9.16
C ILE A 75 -11.25 -5.65 10.43
N ARG A 76 -11.41 -4.46 11.03
CA ARG A 76 -10.74 -4.12 12.30
C ARG A 76 -11.17 -5.05 13.43
N GLN A 77 -12.46 -5.37 13.55
CA GLN A 77 -12.95 -6.30 14.56
C GLN A 77 -12.33 -7.70 14.42
N HIS A 78 -12.13 -8.19 13.19
CA HIS A 78 -11.43 -9.44 12.95
C HIS A 78 -9.96 -9.44 13.40
N LEU A 79 -9.35 -8.26 13.56
CA LEU A 79 -7.97 -8.10 13.97
C LEU A 79 -7.81 -7.94 15.50
N VAL A 80 -8.89 -7.65 16.23
CA VAL A 80 -8.88 -7.47 17.70
C VAL A 80 -8.27 -8.66 18.44
N PRO A 81 -8.57 -9.94 18.12
CA PRO A 81 -7.97 -11.07 18.83
C PRO A 81 -6.44 -11.12 18.77
N LYS A 82 -5.84 -10.52 17.73
CA LYS A 82 -4.38 -10.54 17.51
C LYS A 82 -3.70 -9.25 17.97
N PHE A 83 -4.33 -8.09 17.74
CA PHE A 83 -3.72 -6.77 17.98
C PHE A 83 -4.32 -6.03 19.19
N GLY A 84 -5.32 -6.61 19.85
CA GLY A 84 -6.02 -6.01 20.99
C GLY A 84 -7.12 -5.03 20.57
N ALA A 85 -7.92 -4.57 21.54
CA ALA A 85 -9.10 -3.75 21.28
C ALA A 85 -8.79 -2.40 20.61
N ALA A 86 -7.58 -1.86 20.79
CA ALA A 86 -7.18 -0.58 20.22
C ALA A 86 -7.22 -0.56 18.68
N ILE A 87 -7.07 -1.72 18.00
CA ILE A 87 -7.15 -1.78 16.53
C ILE A 87 -8.55 -1.44 15.99
N ALA A 88 -9.58 -1.59 16.83
CA ALA A 88 -10.96 -1.24 16.50
C ALA A 88 -11.22 0.26 16.48
N ASP A 89 -10.36 1.07 17.11
CA ASP A 89 -10.50 2.52 17.11
C ASP A 89 -10.13 3.09 15.73
N SER A 90 -11.11 3.63 15.00
CA SER A 90 -10.85 4.41 13.80
C SER A 90 -10.50 5.86 14.16
N PRO A 91 -9.60 6.51 13.39
CA PRO A 91 -9.35 7.93 13.58
C PRO A 91 -10.55 8.76 13.14
N VAL A 92 -10.79 9.84 13.88
CA VAL A 92 -11.91 10.76 13.63
C VAL A 92 -11.35 12.03 13.02
N TYR A 93 -11.90 12.39 11.85
CA TYR A 93 -11.57 13.63 11.16
C TYR A 93 -12.79 14.55 11.10
N VAL A 94 -12.63 15.79 11.52
CA VAL A 94 -13.66 16.84 11.42
C VAL A 94 -13.12 17.93 10.50
N ASN A 95 -13.88 18.26 9.45
CA ASN A 95 -13.48 19.25 8.43
C ASN A 95 -12.11 18.99 7.76
N GLY A 96 -11.66 17.73 7.73
CA GLY A 96 -10.37 17.35 7.14
C GLY A 96 -9.19 17.44 8.10
N GLU A 97 -9.41 17.87 9.34
CA GLU A 97 -8.41 17.85 10.41
C GLU A 97 -8.63 16.64 11.33
N LEU A 98 -7.54 16.07 11.83
CA LEU A 98 -7.55 14.90 12.71
C LEU A 98 -7.90 15.33 14.14
N GLU A 99 -9.05 14.91 14.63
CA GLU A 99 -9.55 15.23 15.99
C GLU A 99 -9.23 14.11 16.99
N LYS A 100 -9.35 12.85 16.56
CA LYS A 100 -9.02 11.68 17.39
C LYS A 100 -8.08 10.78 16.63
N LEU A 101 -6.92 10.49 17.24
CA LEU A 101 -6.05 9.40 16.81
C LEU A 101 -6.78 8.06 17.01
N GLY A 102 -6.93 7.31 15.93
CA GLY A 102 -7.28 5.90 15.97
C GLY A 102 -6.06 5.03 15.70
N ALA A 103 -6.27 3.73 15.57
CA ALA A 103 -5.23 2.81 15.14
C ALA A 103 -4.95 2.98 13.65
N TYR A 104 -3.72 3.39 13.35
CA TYR A 104 -3.13 3.35 12.02
C TYR A 104 -2.58 1.95 11.78
N GLY A 105 -2.83 1.43 10.57
CA GLY A 105 -2.31 0.14 10.14
C GLY A 105 -1.05 0.27 9.30
N GLY A 106 -0.50 -0.88 8.94
CA GLY A 106 0.76 -0.98 8.21
C GLY A 106 1.05 -2.41 7.78
N ASP A 107 2.33 -2.68 7.54
CA ASP A 107 2.83 -3.96 7.06
C ASP A 107 2.46 -5.15 7.96
N GLU A 108 2.51 -5.01 9.28
CA GLU A 108 2.06 -6.06 10.23
C GLU A 108 0.60 -6.47 10.03
N HIS A 109 -0.26 -5.51 9.70
CA HIS A 109 -1.68 -5.77 9.49
C HIS A 109 -1.90 -6.48 8.15
N TRP A 110 -1.17 -6.07 7.11
CA TRP A 110 -1.21 -6.77 5.82
C TRP A 110 -0.67 -8.19 5.89
N GLN A 111 0.29 -8.50 6.75
CA GLN A 111 0.72 -9.89 7.00
C GLN A 111 -0.42 -10.79 7.49
N VAL A 112 -1.47 -10.21 8.09
CA VAL A 112 -2.68 -10.93 8.54
C VAL A 112 -3.77 -10.90 7.48
N LEU A 113 -3.97 -9.78 6.81
CA LEU A 113 -5.01 -9.64 5.80
C LEU A 113 -4.67 -10.37 4.49
N ALA A 114 -3.39 -10.42 4.09
CA ALA A 114 -2.97 -11.07 2.85
C ALA A 114 -3.39 -12.55 2.78
N PRO A 115 -3.20 -13.38 3.83
CA PRO A 115 -3.77 -14.73 3.86
C PRO A 115 -5.29 -14.79 3.79
N LEU A 116 -5.99 -13.90 4.51
CA LEU A 116 -7.46 -13.92 4.58
C LEU A 116 -8.11 -13.68 3.22
N PHE A 117 -7.51 -12.83 2.40
CA PHE A 117 -8.00 -12.49 1.07
C PHE A 117 -7.24 -13.18 -0.07
N ASN A 118 -6.26 -14.04 0.26
CA ASN A 118 -5.34 -14.65 -0.71
C ASN A 118 -4.68 -13.61 -1.65
N LEU A 119 -4.14 -12.54 -1.06
CA LEU A 119 -3.57 -11.39 -1.77
C LEU A 119 -2.05 -11.37 -1.71
N PHE A 120 -1.45 -10.85 -2.78
CA PHE A 120 -0.09 -10.31 -2.77
C PHE A 120 -0.15 -8.81 -2.56
N VAL A 121 0.64 -8.26 -1.63
CA VAL A 121 0.75 -6.81 -1.45
C VAL A 121 2.13 -6.36 -1.88
N ILE A 122 2.19 -5.35 -2.75
CA ILE A 122 3.42 -4.67 -3.16
C ILE A 122 3.30 -3.21 -2.72
N LEU A 123 4.08 -2.84 -1.71
CA LEU A 123 4.17 -1.48 -1.19
C LEU A 123 5.52 -0.84 -1.55
N TRP A 124 5.50 0.42 -1.97
CA TRP A 124 6.69 1.24 -2.15
C TRP A 124 6.54 2.64 -1.54
N ASP A 125 7.67 3.30 -1.26
CA ASP A 125 7.69 4.70 -0.83
C ASP A 125 7.97 5.62 -2.04
N PRO A 126 7.00 6.42 -2.49
CA PRO A 126 7.20 7.34 -3.60
C PRO A 126 7.93 8.63 -3.20
N ARG A 127 8.21 8.86 -1.92
CA ARG A 127 9.08 9.97 -1.45
C ARG A 127 10.55 9.72 -1.79
N GLU A 128 10.89 8.50 -2.22
CA GLU A 128 12.21 8.14 -2.73
C GLU A 128 12.38 8.42 -4.25
N TYR A 129 11.41 9.06 -4.90
CA TYR A 129 11.55 9.56 -6.27
C TYR A 129 12.53 10.75 -6.30
N GLY A 130 13.75 10.54 -6.78
CA GLY A 130 14.65 11.62 -7.18
C GLY A 130 16.15 11.37 -7.07
N ILE A 131 16.57 10.29 -6.39
CA ILE A 131 17.99 9.95 -6.26
C ILE A 131 18.16 8.51 -6.73
N HIS A 132 18.87 8.35 -7.84
CA HIS A 132 19.35 7.11 -8.45
C HIS A 132 19.08 5.83 -7.63
N MET A 133 18.25 4.92 -8.16
CA MET A 133 17.80 3.69 -7.50
C MET A 133 18.89 2.61 -7.31
N ASN A 134 20.15 3.04 -7.28
CA ASN A 134 21.41 2.30 -7.14
C ASN A 134 21.82 1.76 -5.78
N THR A 135 20.94 1.74 -4.78
CA THR A 135 21.34 1.27 -3.45
C THR A 135 20.31 0.29 -2.87
N GLN A 136 20.75 -0.60 -1.99
CA GLN A 136 19.94 -1.58 -1.24
C GLN A 136 18.77 -0.99 -0.43
N ARG A 137 18.55 0.33 -0.49
CA ARG A 137 17.51 1.10 0.20
C ARG A 137 16.17 1.12 -0.55
N HIS A 138 16.08 0.66 -1.80
CA HIS A 138 14.88 0.74 -2.63
C HIS A 138 14.22 -0.63 -2.87
N LYS A 139 13.85 -1.30 -1.78
CA LYS A 139 13.10 -2.56 -1.83
C LYS A 139 11.61 -2.28 -1.64
N PHE A 140 10.80 -2.97 -2.42
CA PHE A 140 9.37 -3.07 -2.17
C PHE A 140 9.15 -3.91 -0.92
N ILE A 141 8.25 -3.45 -0.06
CA ILE A 141 7.67 -4.31 0.97
C ILE A 141 6.68 -5.22 0.24
N CYS A 142 7.01 -6.51 0.17
CA CYS A 142 6.15 -7.52 -0.42
C CYS A 142 5.56 -8.39 0.69
N VAL A 143 4.23 -8.43 0.79
CA VAL A 143 3.52 -9.39 1.66
C VAL A 143 2.90 -10.46 0.79
N PHE A 144 3.20 -11.70 1.10
CA PHE A 144 2.74 -12.87 0.35
C PHE A 144 1.40 -13.40 0.93
N PRO A 145 0.64 -14.22 0.18
CA PRO A 145 -0.58 -14.86 0.69
C PRO A 145 -0.34 -15.77 1.89
N ASP A 146 0.89 -16.19 2.15
CA ASP A 146 1.25 -16.93 3.37
C ASP A 146 1.55 -16.00 4.57
N GLY A 147 1.34 -14.69 4.41
CA GLY A 147 1.58 -13.67 5.42
C GLY A 147 3.04 -13.27 5.56
N LYS A 148 3.98 -13.85 4.79
CA LYS A 148 5.40 -13.50 4.94
C LYS A 148 5.72 -12.15 4.32
N LEU A 149 6.34 -11.29 5.12
CA LEU A 149 6.97 -10.06 4.66
C LEU A 149 8.34 -10.34 4.06
N LYS A 150 8.59 -9.84 2.86
CA LYS A 150 9.90 -9.88 2.21
C LYS A 150 10.19 -8.53 1.57
N LEU A 151 11.40 -8.05 1.76
CA LEU A 151 11.90 -6.91 1.01
C LEU A 151 12.46 -7.42 -0.33
N LYS A 152 11.85 -7.02 -1.44
CA LYS A 152 12.26 -7.42 -2.78
C LYS A 152 12.57 -6.22 -3.66
N ASP A 153 13.56 -6.32 -4.52
CA ASP A 153 13.67 -5.40 -5.66
C ASP A 153 12.75 -5.83 -6.82
N ALA A 154 12.62 -4.99 -7.83
CA ALA A 154 11.75 -5.26 -8.96
C ALA A 154 12.20 -6.45 -9.82
N LEU A 155 13.51 -6.76 -9.90
CA LEU A 155 14.01 -7.92 -10.63
C LEU A 155 13.65 -9.21 -9.90
N GLU A 156 13.78 -9.23 -8.58
CA GLU A 156 13.37 -10.35 -7.73
C GLU A 156 11.87 -10.62 -7.82
N ILE A 157 11.04 -9.57 -7.92
CA ILE A 157 9.59 -9.69 -8.16
C ILE A 157 9.32 -10.28 -9.54
N GLN A 158 9.97 -9.77 -10.60
CA GLN A 158 9.80 -10.33 -11.95
C GLN A 158 10.22 -11.79 -12.04
N ASN A 159 11.35 -12.14 -11.43
CA ASN A 159 11.82 -13.52 -11.43
C ASN A 159 10.85 -14.42 -10.65
N ALA A 160 10.24 -13.92 -9.58
CA ALA A 160 9.19 -14.65 -8.88
C ALA A 160 7.93 -14.83 -9.75
N ILE A 161 7.50 -13.81 -10.49
CA ILE A 161 6.37 -13.90 -11.44
C ILE A 161 6.68 -14.92 -12.54
N LYS A 162 7.83 -14.83 -13.20
CA LYS A 162 8.27 -15.78 -14.24
C LYS A 162 8.39 -17.21 -13.73
N ALA A 163 8.75 -17.39 -12.47
CA ALA A 163 8.86 -18.69 -11.82
C ALA A 163 7.53 -19.19 -11.21
N ASN A 164 6.40 -18.52 -11.48
CA ASN A 164 5.07 -18.84 -10.91
C ASN A 164 5.04 -18.87 -9.36
N LYS A 165 5.93 -18.11 -8.72
CA LYS A 165 5.98 -17.94 -7.24
C LYS A 165 5.24 -16.69 -6.77
N MET A 166 4.73 -15.91 -7.72
CA MET A 166 3.99 -14.67 -7.54
C MET A 166 3.12 -14.46 -8.79
N THR A 167 1.99 -13.78 -8.63
CA THR A 167 1.13 -13.38 -9.74
C THR A 167 1.26 -11.88 -10.00
N ASP A 168 1.02 -11.44 -11.24
CA ASP A 168 0.80 -10.04 -11.60
C ASP A 168 -0.69 -9.74 -11.91
N ASP A 169 -1.57 -10.67 -11.57
CA ASP A 169 -3.02 -10.50 -11.73
C ASP A 169 -3.54 -9.37 -10.83
N PRO A 170 -4.10 -8.30 -11.41
CA PRO A 170 -4.63 -7.16 -10.66
C PRO A 170 -5.75 -7.50 -9.67
N ALA A 171 -6.44 -8.64 -9.84
CA ALA A 171 -7.48 -9.07 -8.90
C ALA A 171 -6.89 -9.59 -7.58
N THR A 172 -5.61 -10.00 -7.59
CA THR A 172 -4.94 -10.64 -6.46
C THR A 172 -3.70 -9.89 -5.98
N VAL A 173 -3.28 -8.84 -6.70
CA VAL A 173 -2.14 -7.99 -6.32
C VAL A 173 -2.59 -6.59 -5.91
N VAL A 174 -2.43 -6.28 -4.63
CA VAL A 174 -2.60 -4.94 -4.09
C VAL A 174 -1.33 -4.14 -4.35
N HIS A 175 -1.44 -3.15 -5.23
CA HIS A 175 -0.37 -2.19 -5.50
C HIS A 175 -0.62 -0.91 -4.71
N ALA A 176 0.21 -0.63 -3.70
CA ALA A 176 0.05 0.52 -2.81
C ALA A 176 1.33 1.35 -2.71
N ALA A 177 1.19 2.63 -2.40
CA ALA A 177 2.33 3.48 -2.08
C ALA A 177 1.97 4.49 -1.00
N TRP A 178 2.96 4.99 -0.25
CA TRP A 178 2.73 6.17 0.59
C TRP A 178 2.23 7.34 -0.26
N SER A 179 1.34 8.17 0.28
CA SER A 179 0.80 9.30 -0.45
C SER A 179 1.83 10.42 -0.47
N ASN A 180 2.08 10.97 -1.66
CA ASN A 180 2.96 12.15 -1.80
C ASN A 180 2.27 13.46 -1.38
N THR A 181 1.00 13.42 -0.93
CA THR A 181 0.25 14.63 -0.53
C THR A 181 -0.34 14.58 0.85
N ILE A 182 -0.62 13.40 1.37
CA ILE A 182 -1.15 13.24 2.72
C ILE A 182 -0.09 12.47 3.50
N PRO A 183 0.58 13.08 4.48
CA PRO A 183 1.51 12.38 5.35
C PRO A 183 0.87 11.13 5.97
N ASP A 184 1.66 10.07 6.11
CA ASP A 184 1.26 8.82 6.77
C ASP A 184 -0.04 8.19 6.22
N HIS A 185 -0.27 8.35 4.92
CA HIS A 185 -1.43 7.82 4.19
C HIS A 185 -1.00 6.95 3.02
N PHE A 186 -1.83 5.99 2.61
CA PHE A 186 -1.59 5.18 1.41
C PHE A 186 -2.45 5.63 0.23
N ASP A 187 -1.86 5.68 -0.96
CA ASP A 187 -2.56 5.71 -2.25
C ASP A 187 -2.56 4.29 -2.85
N VAL A 188 -3.61 3.93 -3.60
CA VAL A 188 -3.70 2.64 -4.31
C VAL A 188 -3.47 2.83 -5.80
N TYR A 189 -2.89 1.84 -6.46
CA TYR A 189 -2.64 1.82 -7.90
C TYR A 189 -3.47 0.71 -8.53
N LEU A 190 -4.45 1.08 -9.36
CA LEU A 190 -5.39 0.15 -9.98
C LEU A 190 -5.19 0.14 -11.49
N ILE A 191 -5.52 -0.97 -12.15
CA ILE A 191 -5.49 -1.00 -13.63
C ILE A 191 -6.46 0.05 -14.18
N ARG A 192 -5.96 0.81 -15.16
CA ARG A 192 -6.79 1.69 -15.96
C ARG A 192 -7.78 0.85 -16.77
N LYS A 193 -9.06 0.87 -16.38
CA LYS A 193 -10.14 0.33 -17.22
C LYS A 193 -10.21 1.15 -18.52
N ALA A 194 -10.30 0.45 -19.65
CA ALA A 194 -10.41 1.03 -20.99
C ALA A 194 -11.71 1.82 -21.15
#